data_AF-A0A8X7MYJ5-F1
#
_entry.id   AF-A0A8X7MYJ5-F1
#
_cell.length_a   1.000
_cell.length_b   1.000
_cell.length_c   1.000
_cell.angle_alpha   90.00
_cell.angle_beta   90.00
_cell.angle_gamma   90.00
#
_symmetry.space_group_name_H-M   'P 1'
#
loop_
_entity.id
_entity.type
_entity.pdbx_description
1 polymer ?
#
loop_
_entity_poly.entity_id
_entity_poly.type
_entity_poly.pdbx_seq_one_letter_code
_entity_poly.pdbx_strand_id
1 'polypeptide(L)'
;MSGGYELHQKLRTKAVRLLKKKDYAQAISILHTGAVDLLKQKEQGSGCDIAVYLVDVYEQSDAQVNDETRGRLVEILDLTAPDFWRKKVADAALKWSAKASGQEGGDPTLRISIAQLYAREGSFHIAEPHYIAGCVKDGSAAQVDASIDDAAIPAALAQLEVDWLKQHSAATLAQEGESRAQAVIERLEVGKFALRALLPLLAQRALSASQTFLSTFTQLVTKQTDKLLIPIKPNPKPYTPQPALANIPSALTDLQIYVTSSPDLNFAQMTLGLVAQGAGYKSSRRGAVPMELRNAWISVVRQYQRENSEFFEDEEYVSDALTIISSIYFDIAPPRGQGNMLQDMMSSLFGGGGQQSKPATLALKSAGVPSLPKVEQAVVPAAPAAPIAVAAPAAPLDEEELD
;
A
#
# COMPACT_ATOMS: atom_id res chain seq x y z
N MET A 1 14.59 41.62 13.40
CA MET A 1 13.99 40.31 13.72
C MET A 1 12.52 40.48 14.20
N SER A 2 11.57 40.86 13.32
CA SER A 2 10.14 40.81 13.68
C SER A 2 9.15 40.62 12.52
N GLY A 3 9.60 40.39 11.28
CA GLY A 3 8.71 40.38 10.11
C GLY A 3 7.66 39.27 10.13
N GLY A 4 8.06 38.03 10.41
CA GLY A 4 7.18 36.85 10.33
C GLY A 4 6.03 36.85 11.34
N TYR A 5 6.35 37.01 12.63
CA TYR A 5 5.33 37.05 13.68
C TYR A 5 4.38 38.25 13.53
N GLU A 6 4.90 39.42 13.18
CA GLU A 6 4.08 40.62 12.98
C GLU A 6 3.16 40.47 11.75
N LEU A 7 3.67 39.91 10.65
CA LEU A 7 2.88 39.59 9.46
C LEU A 7 1.78 38.58 9.80
N HIS A 8 2.10 37.51 10.52
CA HIS A 8 1.14 36.51 10.99
C HIS A 8 -0.02 37.17 11.76
N GLN A 9 0.27 37.97 12.79
CA GLN A 9 -0.79 38.62 13.58
C GLN A 9 -1.63 39.61 12.76
N LYS A 10 -1.00 40.34 11.82
CA LYS A 10 -1.71 41.23 10.89
C LYS A 10 -2.65 40.47 9.96
N LEU A 11 -2.21 39.34 9.40
CA LEU A 11 -3.02 38.48 8.53
C LEU A 11 -4.25 37.96 9.27
N ARG A 12 -4.08 37.40 10.48
CA ARG A 12 -5.20 36.90 11.29
C ARG A 12 -6.21 37.99 11.59
N THR A 13 -5.74 39.16 12.03
CA THR A 13 -6.60 40.30 12.34
C THR A 13 -7.38 40.79 11.11
N LYS A 14 -6.72 40.88 9.96
CA LYS A 14 -7.35 41.32 8.70
C LYS A 14 -8.37 40.29 8.21
N ALA A 15 -8.05 39.00 8.27
CA ALA A 15 -8.99 37.92 7.93
C ALA A 15 -10.26 37.97 8.79
N VAL A 16 -10.14 38.10 10.11
CA VAL A 16 -11.32 38.24 11.01
C VAL A 16 -12.21 39.42 10.61
N ARG A 17 -11.61 40.56 10.22
CA ARG A 17 -12.38 41.73 9.77
C ARG A 17 -13.10 41.48 8.44
N LEU A 18 -12.48 40.74 7.51
CA LEU A 18 -13.08 40.38 6.23
C LEU A 18 -14.22 39.36 6.42
N LEU A 19 -14.03 38.36 7.29
CA LEU A 19 -15.06 37.38 7.63
C LEU A 19 -16.30 38.03 8.27
N LYS A 20 -16.12 39.03 9.16
CA LYS A 20 -17.24 39.82 9.70
C LYS A 20 -18.04 40.55 8.62
N LYS A 21 -17.40 40.91 7.51
CA LYS A 21 -18.03 41.53 6.34
C LYS A 21 -18.56 40.50 5.33
N LYS A 22 -18.39 39.20 5.59
CA LYS A 22 -18.67 38.09 4.67
C LYS A 22 -17.91 38.19 3.34
N ASP A 23 -16.77 38.86 3.33
CA ASP A 23 -15.90 38.97 2.15
C ASP A 23 -14.89 37.82 2.13
N TYR A 24 -15.41 36.62 1.83
CA TYR A 24 -14.63 35.39 1.82
C TYR A 24 -13.57 35.38 0.71
N ALA A 25 -13.88 35.94 -0.46
CA ALA A 25 -12.95 35.98 -1.59
C ALA A 25 -11.67 36.76 -1.25
N GLN A 26 -11.79 37.94 -0.66
CA GLN A 26 -10.61 38.70 -0.21
C GLN A 26 -9.89 38.02 0.95
N ALA A 27 -10.63 37.39 1.88
CA ALA A 27 -10.03 36.65 2.99
C ALA A 27 -9.18 35.46 2.50
N ILE A 28 -9.70 34.70 1.54
CA ILE A 28 -8.99 33.59 0.90
C ILE A 28 -7.73 34.09 0.21
N SER A 29 -7.84 35.13 -0.61
CA SER A 29 -6.70 35.68 -1.35
C SER A 29 -5.59 36.14 -0.40
N ILE A 30 -5.92 36.89 0.65
CA ILE A 30 -4.90 37.39 1.56
C ILE A 30 -4.26 36.32 2.44
N LEU A 31 -5.05 35.33 2.89
CA LEU A 31 -4.52 34.21 3.66
C LEU A 31 -3.59 33.34 2.81
N HIS A 32 -3.97 33.06 1.56
CA HIS A 32 -3.13 32.33 0.61
C HIS A 32 -1.78 33.03 0.38
N THR A 33 -1.80 34.29 -0.08
CA THR A 33 -0.57 35.05 -0.32
C THR A 33 0.27 35.18 0.96
N GLY A 34 -0.38 35.43 2.10
CA GLY A 34 0.29 35.54 3.39
C GLY A 34 0.96 34.24 3.85
N ALA A 35 0.31 33.08 3.67
CA ALA A 35 0.90 31.77 3.96
C ALA A 35 2.14 31.52 3.10
N VAL A 36 2.03 31.74 1.79
CA VAL A 36 3.14 31.59 0.83
C VAL A 36 4.33 32.49 1.20
N ASP A 37 4.09 33.76 1.54
CA ASP A 37 5.13 34.71 1.92
C ASP A 37 5.85 34.31 3.20
N LEU A 38 5.12 33.80 4.20
CA LEU A 38 5.70 33.29 5.45
C LEU A 38 6.53 32.03 5.20
N LEU A 39 6.04 31.09 4.39
CA LEU A 39 6.77 29.87 4.05
C LEU A 39 8.06 30.17 3.28
N LYS A 40 8.03 31.12 2.33
CA LYS A 40 9.22 31.62 1.62
C LYS A 40 10.24 32.28 2.56
N GLN A 41 9.78 32.89 3.64
CA GLN A 41 10.63 33.41 4.73
C GLN A 41 11.13 32.33 5.70
N LYS A 42 10.80 31.05 5.46
CA LYS A 42 11.10 29.89 6.32
C LYS A 42 10.40 29.93 7.69
N GLU A 43 9.35 30.74 7.83
CA GLU A 43 8.51 30.80 9.02
C GLU A 43 7.45 29.68 8.99
N GLN A 44 7.90 28.43 9.05
CA GLN A 44 7.09 27.23 8.79
C GLN A 44 5.82 27.15 9.66
N GLY A 45 5.96 27.33 10.98
CA GLY A 45 4.81 27.28 11.89
C GLY A 45 3.77 28.37 11.63
N SER A 46 4.21 29.59 11.33
CA SER A 46 3.30 30.70 11.01
C SER A 46 2.63 30.52 9.65
N GLY A 47 3.39 30.13 8.63
CA GLY A 47 2.85 29.88 7.29
C GLY A 47 1.82 28.75 7.28
N CYS A 48 2.11 27.65 7.98
CA CYS A 48 1.20 26.52 8.10
C CYS A 48 -0.04 26.83 8.95
N ASP A 49 0.07 27.65 10.02
CA ASP A 49 -1.11 28.11 10.77
C ASP A 49 -2.05 28.96 9.91
N ILE A 50 -1.50 29.89 9.12
CA ILE A 50 -2.28 30.69 8.17
C ILE A 50 -2.90 29.81 7.08
N ALA A 51 -2.20 28.77 6.62
CA ALA A 51 -2.74 27.81 5.66
C ALA A 51 -3.90 26.97 6.24
N VAL A 52 -3.81 26.52 7.49
CA VAL A 52 -4.94 25.86 8.16
C VAL A 52 -6.10 26.84 8.30
N TYR A 53 -5.84 28.10 8.63
CA TYR A 53 -6.89 29.11 8.71
C TYR A 53 -7.53 29.38 7.33
N LEU A 54 -6.76 29.33 6.23
CA LEU A 54 -7.30 29.38 4.87
C LEU A 54 -8.29 28.23 4.62
N VAL A 55 -7.96 27.00 5.04
CA VAL A 55 -8.86 25.84 4.92
C VAL A 55 -10.12 26.02 5.77
N ASP A 56 -10.01 26.56 6.99
CA ASP A 56 -11.19 26.88 7.82
C ASP A 56 -12.10 27.90 7.13
N VAL A 57 -11.54 28.86 6.38
CA VAL A 57 -12.31 29.82 5.58
C VAL A 57 -12.97 29.14 4.39
N TYR A 58 -12.34 28.14 3.77
CA TYR A 58 -13.01 27.32 2.75
C TYR A 58 -14.23 26.60 3.31
N GLU A 59 -14.11 26.02 4.50
CA GLU A 59 -15.25 25.38 5.17
C GLU A 59 -16.36 26.38 5.53
N GLN A 60 -16.02 27.56 6.04
CA GLN A 60 -17.01 28.60 6.39
C GLN A 60 -17.71 29.23 5.18
N SER A 61 -17.11 29.18 4.00
CA SER A 61 -17.63 29.77 2.77
C SER A 61 -18.27 28.74 1.83
N ASP A 62 -18.36 27.47 2.26
CA ASP A 62 -18.82 26.34 1.44
C ASP A 62 -18.09 26.27 0.07
N ALA A 63 -16.78 26.57 0.09
CA ALA A 63 -15.96 26.57 -1.12
C ALA A 63 -15.91 25.17 -1.74
N GLN A 64 -16.15 25.11 -3.05
CA GLN A 64 -16.14 23.87 -3.82
C GLN A 64 -14.71 23.42 -4.13
N VAL A 65 -14.49 22.11 -4.17
CA VAL A 65 -13.22 21.56 -4.68
C VAL A 65 -13.14 21.81 -6.18
N ASN A 66 -12.11 22.54 -6.60
CA ASN A 66 -11.84 22.88 -8.00
C ASN A 66 -10.34 23.16 -8.19
N ASP A 67 -9.91 23.46 -9.42
CA ASP A 67 -8.49 23.65 -9.72
C ASP A 67 -7.87 24.84 -8.98
N GLU A 68 -8.66 25.88 -8.68
CA GLU A 68 -8.18 27.08 -7.98
C GLU A 68 -7.95 26.83 -6.49
N THR A 69 -8.93 26.23 -5.81
CA THR A 69 -8.82 25.87 -4.38
C THR A 69 -7.77 24.80 -4.17
N ARG A 70 -7.70 23.81 -5.06
CA ARG A 70 -6.64 22.79 -5.06
C ARG A 70 -5.27 23.40 -5.30
N GLY A 71 -5.12 24.24 -6.33
CA GLY A 71 -3.86 24.86 -6.71
C GLY A 71 -3.22 25.66 -5.57
N ARG A 72 -4.03 26.43 -4.82
CA ARG A 72 -3.57 27.15 -3.63
C ARG A 72 -3.03 26.23 -2.53
N LEU A 73 -3.72 25.12 -2.26
CA LEU A 73 -3.29 24.17 -1.25
C LEU A 73 -2.01 23.45 -1.68
N VAL A 74 -1.90 23.08 -2.95
CA VAL A 74 -0.69 22.46 -3.51
C VAL A 74 0.50 23.42 -3.46
N GLU A 75 0.33 24.69 -3.86
CA GLU A 75 1.39 25.71 -3.77
C GLU A 75 1.90 25.86 -2.34
N ILE A 76 0.99 25.94 -1.36
CA ILE A 76 1.36 26.02 0.05
C ILE A 76 2.13 24.76 0.48
N LEU A 77 1.58 23.57 0.18
CA LEU A 77 2.18 22.29 0.58
C LEU A 77 3.59 22.11 -0.01
N ASP A 78 3.81 22.50 -1.25
CA ASP A 78 5.13 22.47 -1.91
C ASP A 78 6.19 23.35 -1.21
N LEU A 79 5.76 24.37 -0.46
CA LEU A 79 6.66 25.28 0.30
C LEU A 79 6.86 24.86 1.77
N THR A 80 6.09 23.88 2.25
CA THR A 80 6.23 23.39 3.63
C THR A 80 7.47 22.51 3.79
N ALA A 81 8.06 22.49 4.98
CA ALA A 81 9.12 21.55 5.34
C ALA A 81 8.55 20.15 5.66
N PRO A 82 9.32 19.05 5.53
CA PRO A 82 8.89 17.69 5.86
C PRO A 82 8.83 17.47 7.37
N ASP A 83 7.95 18.20 8.05
CA ASP A 83 7.77 18.18 9.49
C ASP A 83 6.29 17.99 9.90
N PHE A 84 6.03 18.11 11.19
CA PHE A 84 4.68 18.02 11.75
C PHE A 84 3.72 19.09 11.17
N TRP A 85 4.22 20.28 10.81
CA TRP A 85 3.37 21.35 10.30
C TRP A 85 2.82 21.05 8.92
N ARG A 86 3.62 20.45 8.03
CA ARG A 86 3.12 19.96 6.74
C ARG A 86 2.00 18.96 6.93
N LYS A 87 2.18 17.98 7.82
CA LYS A 87 1.14 16.98 8.11
C LYS A 87 -0.16 17.66 8.55
N LYS A 88 -0.07 18.68 9.41
CA LYS A 88 -1.23 19.44 9.87
C LYS A 88 -1.99 20.13 8.72
N VAL A 89 -1.27 20.73 7.77
CA VAL A 89 -1.88 21.35 6.58
C VAL A 89 -2.50 20.30 5.67
N ALA A 90 -1.78 19.20 5.40
CA ALA A 90 -2.28 18.11 4.56
C ALA A 90 -3.54 17.46 5.15
N ASP A 91 -3.55 17.15 6.45
CA ASP A 91 -4.69 16.57 7.15
C ASP A 91 -5.91 17.53 7.12
N ALA A 92 -5.70 18.83 7.32
CA ALA A 92 -6.76 19.83 7.23
C ALA A 92 -7.33 19.92 5.80
N ALA A 93 -6.45 20.02 4.80
CA ALA A 93 -6.81 20.07 3.38
C ALA A 93 -7.61 18.83 2.95
N LEU A 94 -7.17 17.63 3.36
CA LEU A 94 -7.86 16.39 3.06
C LEU A 94 -9.22 16.30 3.74
N LYS A 95 -9.30 16.66 5.03
CA LYS A 95 -10.57 16.70 5.76
C LYS A 95 -11.59 17.65 5.12
N TRP A 96 -11.15 18.85 4.74
CA TRP A 96 -12.00 19.79 4.01
C TRP A 96 -12.44 19.20 2.67
N SER A 97 -11.49 18.68 1.88
CA SER A 97 -11.79 18.14 0.56
C SER A 97 -12.76 16.95 0.61
N ALA A 98 -12.69 16.13 1.67
CA ALA A 98 -13.60 15.01 1.86
C ALA A 98 -15.03 15.48 2.05
N LYS A 99 -15.22 16.48 2.92
CA LYS A 99 -16.53 17.10 3.14
C LYS A 99 -17.05 17.81 1.89
N ALA A 100 -16.18 18.56 1.20
CA ALA A 100 -16.56 19.40 0.07
C ALA A 100 -16.80 18.62 -1.24
N SER A 101 -16.11 17.50 -1.45
CA SER A 101 -16.31 16.61 -2.60
C SER A 101 -17.33 15.49 -2.34
N GLY A 102 -17.64 15.20 -1.08
CA GLY A 102 -18.43 14.04 -0.68
C GLY A 102 -17.71 12.70 -0.86
N GLN A 103 -16.37 12.71 -0.99
CA GLN A 103 -15.53 11.53 -0.97
C GLN A 103 -14.95 11.34 0.44
N GLU A 104 -15.22 10.24 1.13
CA GLU A 104 -14.66 9.92 2.45
C GLU A 104 -13.13 9.92 2.41
N GLY A 105 -12.57 9.48 1.29
CA GLY A 105 -11.14 9.58 1.00
C GLY A 105 -10.63 11.01 0.80
N GLY A 106 -11.44 12.02 0.53
CA GLY A 106 -10.96 13.33 0.07
C GLY A 106 -10.78 13.38 -1.44
N ASP A 107 -10.54 14.58 -1.97
CA ASP A 107 -10.42 14.80 -3.42
C ASP A 107 -9.25 13.96 -4.00
N PRO A 108 -9.52 13.06 -4.97
CA PRO A 108 -8.48 12.20 -5.53
C PRO A 108 -7.32 13.00 -6.14
N THR A 109 -7.61 14.11 -6.82
CA THR A 109 -6.55 14.91 -7.46
C THR A 109 -5.65 15.58 -6.42
N LEU A 110 -6.23 16.17 -5.37
CA LEU A 110 -5.46 16.72 -4.24
C LEU A 110 -4.64 15.62 -3.53
N ARG A 111 -5.21 14.43 -3.33
CA ARG A 111 -4.46 13.28 -2.78
C ARG A 111 -3.23 12.96 -3.60
N ILE A 112 -3.36 12.91 -4.92
CA ILE A 112 -2.24 12.59 -5.80
C ILE A 112 -1.17 13.70 -5.78
N SER A 113 -1.55 14.98 -5.72
CA SER A 113 -0.57 16.06 -5.55
C SER A 113 0.21 15.92 -4.23
N ILE A 114 -0.46 15.57 -3.13
CA ILE A 114 0.20 15.30 -1.84
C ILE A 114 1.12 14.07 -1.94
N ALA A 115 0.66 13.00 -2.60
CA ALA A 115 1.45 11.79 -2.79
C ALA A 115 2.73 12.07 -3.60
N GLN A 116 2.62 12.85 -4.67
CA GLN A 116 3.74 13.27 -5.51
C GLN A 116 4.74 14.16 -4.76
N LEU A 117 4.28 15.01 -3.85
CA LEU A 117 5.15 15.78 -2.96
C LEU A 117 6.02 14.83 -2.11
N TYR A 118 5.40 13.89 -1.38
CA TYR A 118 6.14 12.95 -0.54
C TYR A 118 7.04 11.99 -1.35
N ALA A 119 6.59 11.54 -2.52
CA ALA A 119 7.36 10.66 -3.39
C ALA A 119 8.64 11.35 -3.93
N ARG A 120 8.57 12.63 -4.33
CA ARG A 120 9.75 13.41 -4.76
C ARG A 120 10.82 13.54 -3.69
N GLU A 121 10.42 13.46 -2.42
CA GLU A 121 11.31 13.51 -1.26
C GLU A 121 11.78 12.11 -0.79
N GLY A 122 11.42 11.04 -1.51
CA GLY A 122 11.74 9.67 -1.14
C GLY A 122 10.99 9.14 0.09
N SER A 123 9.93 9.84 0.54
CA SER A 123 9.06 9.45 1.66
C SER A 123 7.94 8.53 1.16
N PHE A 124 8.31 7.40 0.54
CA PHE A 124 7.36 6.51 -0.14
C PHE A 124 6.31 5.91 0.80
N HIS A 125 6.69 5.57 2.04
CA HIS A 125 5.76 5.07 3.06
C HIS A 125 4.63 6.03 3.44
N ILE A 126 4.83 7.34 3.25
CA ILE A 126 3.78 8.35 3.44
C ILE A 126 2.99 8.53 2.14
N ALA A 127 3.67 8.49 0.99
CA ALA A 127 3.06 8.69 -0.31
C ALA A 127 2.13 7.55 -0.75
N GLU A 128 2.50 6.29 -0.52
CA GLU A 128 1.75 5.09 -0.96
C GLU A 128 0.28 5.12 -0.49
N PRO A 129 -0.04 5.35 0.80
CA PRO A 129 -1.43 5.45 1.24
C PRO A 129 -2.24 6.56 0.54
N HIS A 130 -1.59 7.66 0.13
CA HIS A 130 -2.26 8.72 -0.64
C HIS A 130 -2.54 8.27 -2.08
N TYR A 131 -1.62 7.58 -2.73
CA TYR A 131 -1.84 7.00 -4.06
C TYR A 131 -2.94 5.95 -4.07
N ILE A 132 -2.91 5.01 -3.11
CA ILE A 132 -3.92 3.96 -2.97
C ILE A 132 -5.30 4.59 -2.82
N ALA A 133 -5.46 5.54 -1.90
CA ALA A 133 -6.74 6.21 -1.71
C ALA A 133 -7.16 7.07 -2.92
N GLY A 134 -6.21 7.65 -3.65
CA GLY A 134 -6.50 8.37 -4.89
C GLY A 134 -6.96 7.48 -6.05
N CYS A 135 -6.77 6.15 -5.95
CA CYS A 135 -7.29 5.19 -6.93
C CYS A 135 -8.75 4.79 -6.67
N VAL A 136 -9.32 5.15 -5.51
CA VAL A 136 -10.62 4.68 -5.03
C VAL A 136 -11.60 5.84 -5.05
N LYS A 137 -12.77 5.62 -5.66
CA LYS A 137 -13.95 6.48 -5.53
C LYS A 137 -14.84 5.91 -4.44
N ASP A 138 -15.53 6.80 -3.73
CA ASP A 138 -16.63 6.39 -2.87
C ASP A 138 -17.70 5.68 -3.71
N GLY A 139 -18.07 4.48 -3.28
CA GLY A 139 -19.03 3.64 -3.96
C GLY A 139 -19.96 2.95 -2.98
N SER A 140 -21.16 2.60 -3.43
CA SER A 140 -22.04 1.75 -2.64
C SER A 140 -21.38 0.37 -2.45
N ALA A 141 -21.68 -0.32 -1.34
CA ALA A 141 -21.26 -1.71 -1.14
C ALA A 141 -21.82 -2.68 -2.22
N ALA A 142 -22.71 -2.23 -3.11
CA ALA A 142 -23.19 -2.96 -4.26
C ALA A 142 -22.30 -2.80 -5.51
N GLN A 143 -21.44 -1.77 -5.56
CA GLN A 143 -20.53 -1.55 -6.67
C GLN A 143 -19.39 -2.57 -6.61
N VAL A 144 -19.15 -3.22 -7.75
CA VAL A 144 -18.14 -4.27 -7.89
C VAL A 144 -16.75 -3.67 -8.15
N ASP A 145 -16.70 -2.55 -8.85
CA ASP A 145 -15.46 -1.80 -9.11
C ASP A 145 -15.61 -0.34 -8.67
N ALA A 146 -14.89 0.06 -7.64
CA ALA A 146 -14.82 1.39 -7.07
C ALA A 146 -13.60 2.19 -7.55
N SER A 147 -13.01 1.80 -8.69
CA SER A 147 -11.86 2.52 -9.26
C SER A 147 -12.22 3.93 -9.73
N ILE A 148 -11.24 4.84 -9.65
CA ILE A 148 -11.26 6.08 -10.42
C ILE A 148 -11.10 5.81 -11.92
N ASP A 149 -11.61 6.69 -12.78
CA ASP A 149 -11.53 6.52 -14.24
C ASP A 149 -10.16 6.93 -14.80
N ASP A 150 -9.33 7.59 -13.98
CA ASP A 150 -8.01 8.05 -14.37
C ASP A 150 -6.95 6.95 -14.17
N ALA A 151 -6.58 6.30 -15.27
CA ALA A 151 -5.55 5.27 -15.31
C ALA A 151 -4.13 5.80 -15.00
N ALA A 152 -3.89 7.12 -15.06
CA ALA A 152 -2.58 7.70 -14.76
C ALA A 152 -2.23 7.55 -13.27
N ILE A 153 -3.24 7.54 -12.39
CA ILE A 153 -3.06 7.42 -10.94
C ILE A 153 -2.50 6.04 -10.54
N PRO A 154 -3.14 4.91 -10.88
CA PRO A 154 -2.59 3.59 -10.58
C PRO A 154 -1.27 3.31 -11.34
N ALA A 155 -1.05 3.92 -12.51
CA ALA A 155 0.24 3.85 -13.20
C ALA A 155 1.36 4.60 -12.44
N ALA A 156 1.05 5.77 -11.86
CA ALA A 156 1.98 6.49 -11.02
C ALA A 156 2.28 5.77 -9.70
N LEU A 157 1.29 5.08 -9.12
CA LEU A 157 1.51 4.17 -7.98
C LEU A 157 2.47 3.03 -8.36
N ALA A 158 2.32 2.45 -9.55
CA ALA A 158 3.25 1.42 -10.03
C ALA A 158 4.69 1.96 -10.15
N GLN A 159 4.88 3.19 -10.64
CA GLN A 159 6.19 3.83 -10.68
C GLN A 159 6.73 4.07 -9.26
N LEU A 160 5.88 4.51 -8.32
CA LEU A 160 6.27 4.69 -6.93
C LEU A 160 6.80 3.40 -6.30
N GLU A 161 6.10 2.28 -6.46
CA GLU A 161 6.53 1.01 -5.87
C GLU A 161 7.86 0.51 -6.47
N VAL A 162 8.10 0.77 -7.76
CA VAL A 162 9.38 0.47 -8.42
C VAL A 162 10.52 1.33 -7.87
N ASP A 163 10.27 2.62 -7.65
CA ASP A 163 11.28 3.52 -7.11
C ASP A 163 11.54 3.23 -5.62
N TRP A 164 10.51 2.82 -4.88
CA TRP A 164 10.67 2.38 -3.50
C TRP A 164 11.43 1.05 -3.41
N LEU A 165 11.17 0.08 -4.30
CA LEU A 165 11.95 -1.16 -4.40
C LEU A 165 13.45 -0.87 -4.61
N LYS A 166 13.81 0.13 -5.42
CA LYS A 166 15.20 0.56 -5.60
C LYS A 166 15.79 1.17 -4.34
N GLN A 167 15.06 2.05 -3.66
CA GLN A 167 15.50 2.63 -2.39
C GLN A 167 15.68 1.54 -1.32
N HIS A 168 14.74 0.61 -1.26
CA HIS A 168 14.73 -0.51 -0.33
C HIS A 168 15.91 -1.44 -0.57
N SER A 169 16.14 -1.87 -1.81
CA SER A 169 17.27 -2.74 -2.16
C SER A 169 18.63 -2.07 -1.94
N ALA A 170 18.75 -0.76 -2.16
CA ALA A 170 19.95 0.00 -1.80
C ALA A 170 20.18 0.03 -0.28
N ALA A 171 19.12 0.19 0.51
CA ALA A 171 19.20 0.11 1.97
C ALA A 171 19.55 -1.31 2.45
N THR A 172 19.02 -2.35 1.81
CA THR A 172 19.39 -3.75 2.10
C THR A 172 20.87 -4.00 1.79
N LEU A 173 21.37 -3.53 0.65
CA LEU A 173 22.78 -3.65 0.25
C LEU A 173 23.74 -2.96 1.22
N ALA A 174 23.29 -1.91 1.90
CA ALA A 174 24.08 -1.19 2.90
C ALA A 174 24.18 -1.92 4.26
N GLN A 175 23.44 -3.01 4.47
CA GLN A 175 23.54 -3.81 5.70
C GLN A 175 24.90 -4.51 5.80
N GLU A 176 25.47 -4.56 7.01
CA GLU A 176 26.73 -5.24 7.26
C GLU A 176 26.61 -6.75 6.97
N GLY A 177 27.51 -7.26 6.12
CA GLY A 177 27.54 -8.67 5.74
C GLY A 177 26.68 -9.03 4.53
N GLU A 178 25.97 -8.08 3.91
CA GLU A 178 25.23 -8.32 2.67
C GLU A 178 26.20 -8.58 1.50
N SER A 179 25.96 -9.67 0.79
CA SER A 179 26.83 -10.14 -0.30
C SER A 179 26.10 -10.25 -1.64
N ARG A 180 24.76 -10.17 -1.64
CA ARG A 180 23.94 -10.23 -2.84
C ARG A 180 24.04 -8.91 -3.59
N ALA A 181 24.08 -8.99 -4.93
CA ALA A 181 23.99 -7.79 -5.77
C ALA A 181 22.59 -7.15 -5.65
N GLN A 182 22.50 -5.83 -5.77
CA GLN A 182 21.23 -5.09 -5.69
C GLN A 182 20.14 -5.67 -6.61
N ALA A 183 20.48 -6.01 -7.86
CA ALA A 183 19.54 -6.61 -8.80
C ALA A 183 18.98 -7.97 -8.33
N VAL A 184 19.73 -8.74 -7.53
CA VAL A 184 19.24 -9.98 -6.92
C VAL A 184 18.23 -9.65 -5.82
N ILE A 185 18.53 -8.66 -4.97
CA ILE A 185 17.63 -8.20 -3.90
C ILE A 185 16.32 -7.69 -4.52
N GLU A 186 16.41 -6.83 -5.54
CA GLU A 186 15.24 -6.32 -6.26
C GLU A 186 14.39 -7.47 -6.81
N ARG A 187 15.01 -8.48 -7.45
CA ARG A 187 14.29 -9.65 -8.00
C ARG A 187 13.61 -10.51 -6.94
N LEU A 188 14.18 -10.61 -5.74
CA LEU A 188 13.60 -11.38 -4.64
C LEU A 188 12.43 -10.63 -4.01
N GLU A 189 12.55 -9.32 -3.82
CA GLU A 189 11.57 -8.50 -3.11
C GLU A 189 10.46 -7.92 -4.00
N VAL A 190 10.64 -7.92 -5.33
CA VAL A 190 9.73 -7.26 -6.30
C VAL A 190 8.25 -7.60 -6.11
N GLY A 191 7.93 -8.86 -5.80
CA GLY A 191 6.54 -9.27 -5.68
C GLY A 191 5.89 -8.81 -4.37
N LYS A 192 6.66 -8.59 -3.30
CA LYS A 192 6.13 -7.97 -2.07
C LYS A 192 5.66 -6.54 -2.35
N PHE A 193 6.45 -5.75 -3.09
CA PHE A 193 6.06 -4.40 -3.52
C PHE A 193 4.83 -4.40 -4.44
N ALA A 194 4.66 -5.43 -5.28
CA ALA A 194 3.41 -5.60 -6.02
C ALA A 194 2.21 -5.83 -5.09
N LEU A 195 2.36 -6.69 -4.07
CA LEU A 195 1.29 -7.04 -3.13
C LEU A 195 0.91 -5.88 -2.21
N ARG A 196 1.88 -5.06 -1.79
CA ARG A 196 1.68 -3.88 -0.94
C ARG A 196 0.65 -2.90 -1.50
N ALA A 197 0.66 -2.67 -2.81
CA ALA A 197 -0.33 -1.83 -3.47
C ALA A 197 -1.55 -2.63 -3.97
N LEU A 198 -1.36 -3.84 -4.51
CA LEU A 198 -2.45 -4.63 -5.08
C LEU A 198 -3.51 -5.04 -4.04
N LEU A 199 -3.08 -5.57 -2.88
CA LEU A 199 -4.01 -6.11 -1.90
C LEU A 199 -4.94 -5.02 -1.31
N PRO A 200 -4.44 -3.83 -0.91
CA PRO A 200 -5.30 -2.74 -0.49
C PRO A 200 -6.25 -2.22 -1.57
N LEU A 201 -5.81 -2.15 -2.82
CA LEU A 201 -6.68 -1.73 -3.93
C LEU A 201 -7.84 -2.71 -4.12
N LEU A 202 -7.56 -4.01 -4.13
CA LEU A 202 -8.58 -5.05 -4.26
C LEU A 202 -9.54 -5.08 -3.05
N ALA A 203 -9.00 -4.92 -1.84
CA ALA A 203 -9.79 -4.84 -0.60
C ALA A 203 -10.73 -3.62 -0.58
N GLN A 204 -10.34 -2.53 -1.25
CA GLN A 204 -11.15 -1.33 -1.45
C GLN A 204 -11.97 -1.36 -2.75
N ARG A 205 -12.03 -2.52 -3.43
CA ARG A 205 -12.78 -2.74 -4.66
C ARG A 205 -12.32 -1.96 -5.88
N ALA A 206 -11.11 -1.42 -5.89
CA ALA A 206 -10.56 -0.71 -7.05
C ALA A 206 -9.97 -1.71 -8.06
N LEU A 207 -10.85 -2.42 -8.77
CA LEU A 207 -10.51 -3.53 -9.67
C LEU A 207 -9.79 -3.06 -10.94
N SER A 208 -10.35 -2.10 -11.68
CA SER A 208 -9.69 -1.54 -12.88
C SER A 208 -8.37 -0.83 -12.54
N ALA A 209 -8.31 -0.16 -11.39
CA ALA A 209 -7.08 0.44 -10.90
C ALA A 209 -6.03 -0.63 -10.55
N SER A 210 -6.44 -1.74 -9.93
CA SER A 210 -5.58 -2.90 -9.66
C SER A 210 -5.01 -3.54 -10.92
N GLN A 211 -5.83 -3.64 -11.98
CA GLN A 211 -5.35 -4.11 -13.29
C GLN A 211 -4.27 -3.18 -13.85
N THR A 212 -4.57 -1.88 -13.91
CA THR A 212 -3.67 -0.87 -14.46
C THR A 212 -2.36 -0.80 -13.67
N PHE A 213 -2.45 -0.81 -12.33
CA PHE A 213 -1.30 -0.85 -11.44
C PHE A 213 -0.45 -2.09 -11.73
N LEU A 214 -1.03 -3.28 -11.64
CA LEU A 214 -0.25 -4.53 -11.72
C LEU A 214 0.36 -4.73 -13.11
N SER A 215 -0.37 -4.38 -14.18
CA SER A 215 0.16 -4.45 -15.55
C SER A 215 1.32 -3.48 -15.76
N THR A 216 1.18 -2.24 -15.28
CA THR A 216 2.22 -1.21 -15.40
C THR A 216 3.44 -1.57 -14.57
N PHE A 217 3.23 -1.97 -13.31
CA PHE A 217 4.28 -2.41 -12.40
C PHE A 217 5.08 -3.56 -13.01
N THR A 218 4.39 -4.63 -13.46
CA THR A 218 5.04 -5.79 -14.05
C THR A 218 5.82 -5.44 -15.32
N GLN A 219 5.29 -4.56 -16.17
CA GLN A 219 6.01 -4.06 -17.35
C GLN A 219 7.26 -3.24 -17.00
N LEU A 220 7.22 -2.44 -15.92
CA LEU A 220 8.37 -1.66 -15.48
C LEU A 220 9.46 -2.57 -14.91
N VAL A 221 9.13 -3.49 -13.99
CA VAL A 221 10.11 -4.35 -13.33
C VAL A 221 10.72 -5.38 -14.29
N THR A 222 9.96 -5.89 -15.26
CA THR A 222 10.50 -6.83 -16.25
C THR A 222 11.49 -6.20 -17.22
N LYS A 223 11.47 -4.87 -17.37
CA LYS A 223 12.49 -4.12 -18.13
C LYS A 223 13.74 -3.81 -17.30
N GLN A 224 13.61 -3.74 -15.97
CA GLN A 224 14.67 -3.27 -15.06
C GLN A 224 15.41 -4.43 -14.38
N THR A 225 14.73 -5.56 -14.17
CA THR A 225 15.24 -6.69 -13.40
C THR A 225 15.56 -7.88 -14.30
N ASP A 226 16.86 -8.12 -14.50
CA ASP A 226 17.34 -9.26 -15.26
C ASP A 226 16.89 -10.60 -14.66
N LYS A 227 16.60 -11.57 -15.55
CA LYS A 227 16.21 -12.93 -15.17
C LYS A 227 14.95 -13.01 -14.29
N LEU A 228 14.11 -11.96 -14.27
CA LEU A 228 12.80 -12.02 -13.62
C LEU A 228 11.81 -12.86 -14.43
N LEU A 229 11.87 -12.79 -15.76
CA LEU A 229 11.00 -13.58 -16.63
C LEU A 229 11.55 -14.99 -16.84
N ILE A 230 10.66 -15.98 -16.72
CA ILE A 230 10.97 -17.36 -17.10
C ILE A 230 10.96 -17.45 -18.64
N PRO A 231 11.94 -18.15 -19.27
CA PRO A 231 12.11 -18.22 -20.72
C PRO A 231 11.07 -19.11 -21.41
N ILE A 232 9.79 -18.73 -21.32
CA ILE A 232 8.65 -19.35 -21.99
C ILE A 232 8.14 -18.38 -23.07
N LYS A 233 7.62 -18.89 -24.19
CA LYS A 233 7.04 -18.08 -25.28
C LYS A 233 5.61 -18.57 -25.61
N PRO A 234 4.60 -17.68 -25.66
CA PRO A 234 4.67 -16.26 -25.34
C PRO A 234 4.78 -16.01 -23.82
N ASN A 235 5.47 -14.93 -23.44
CA ASN A 235 5.51 -14.37 -22.08
C ASN A 235 5.55 -12.84 -22.23
N PRO A 236 4.46 -12.10 -21.93
CA PRO A 236 3.26 -12.56 -21.21
C PRO A 236 2.36 -13.49 -22.05
N LYS A 237 1.47 -14.20 -21.36
CA LYS A 237 0.42 -15.01 -21.96
C LYS A 237 -0.97 -14.60 -21.44
N PRO A 238 -2.06 -14.84 -22.19
CA PRO A 238 -3.40 -14.62 -21.68
C PRO A 238 -3.67 -15.41 -20.39
N TYR A 239 -4.32 -14.79 -19.42
CA TYR A 239 -4.86 -15.50 -18.26
C TYR A 239 -5.88 -16.52 -18.74
N THR A 240 -5.61 -17.79 -18.43
CA THR A 240 -6.54 -18.88 -18.71
C THR A 240 -6.93 -19.49 -17.36
N PRO A 241 -8.20 -19.38 -16.94
CA PRO A 241 -8.64 -19.99 -15.70
C PRO A 241 -8.57 -21.51 -15.79
N GLN A 242 -8.54 -22.18 -14.64
CA GLN A 242 -8.61 -23.65 -14.59
C GLN A 242 -9.88 -24.14 -15.30
N PRO A 243 -9.89 -25.33 -15.93
CA PRO A 243 -11.04 -25.82 -16.70
C PRO A 243 -12.37 -25.79 -15.92
N ALA A 244 -12.33 -26.09 -14.61
CA ALA A 244 -13.51 -26.04 -13.73
C ALA A 244 -14.10 -24.62 -13.57
N LEU A 245 -13.30 -23.58 -13.83
CA LEU A 245 -13.66 -22.17 -13.71
C LEU A 245 -13.96 -21.51 -15.07
N ALA A 246 -13.81 -22.23 -16.19
CA ALA A 246 -13.86 -21.65 -17.54
C ALA A 246 -15.20 -20.97 -17.87
N ASN A 247 -16.30 -21.45 -17.29
CA ASN A 247 -17.65 -20.91 -17.51
C ASN A 247 -18.03 -19.77 -16.54
N ILE A 248 -17.11 -19.38 -15.65
CA ILE A 248 -17.34 -18.28 -14.70
C ILE A 248 -16.87 -16.98 -15.36
N PRO A 249 -17.76 -15.98 -15.52
CA PRO A 249 -17.42 -14.73 -16.19
C PRO A 249 -16.36 -13.96 -15.41
N SER A 250 -15.51 -13.23 -16.13
CA SER A 250 -14.52 -12.31 -15.57
C SER A 250 -14.98 -10.86 -15.78
N ALA A 251 -14.82 -10.01 -14.77
CA ALA A 251 -15.02 -8.57 -14.90
C ALA A 251 -13.87 -7.88 -15.66
N LEU A 252 -12.69 -8.49 -15.69
CA LEU A 252 -11.54 -8.03 -16.48
C LEU A 252 -11.34 -8.97 -17.66
N THR A 253 -11.59 -8.47 -18.88
CA THR A 253 -11.29 -9.21 -20.11
C THR A 253 -9.82 -9.00 -20.50
N ASP A 254 -9.25 -9.96 -21.22
CA ASP A 254 -7.90 -9.85 -21.82
C ASP A 254 -6.72 -9.69 -20.85
N LEU A 255 -6.91 -10.07 -19.58
CA LEU A 255 -5.85 -10.06 -18.58
C LEU A 255 -4.63 -10.86 -19.07
N GLN A 256 -3.46 -10.22 -19.06
CA GLN A 256 -2.19 -10.84 -19.39
C GLN A 256 -1.44 -11.22 -18.12
N ILE A 257 -0.81 -12.39 -18.11
CA ILE A 257 0.03 -12.87 -17.02
C ILE A 257 1.45 -13.11 -17.53
N TYR A 258 2.39 -12.51 -16.83
CA TYR A 258 3.81 -12.77 -16.94
C TYR A 258 4.17 -13.98 -16.10
N VAL A 259 4.91 -14.92 -16.68
CA VAL A 259 5.47 -16.04 -15.94
C VAL A 259 6.83 -15.61 -15.40
N THR A 260 6.91 -15.41 -14.08
CA THR A 260 8.08 -14.82 -13.43
C THR A 260 8.76 -15.79 -12.47
N SER A 261 10.01 -15.53 -12.12
CA SER A 261 10.75 -16.25 -11.08
C SER A 261 10.33 -15.83 -9.65
N SER A 262 9.47 -14.81 -9.50
CA SER A 262 8.99 -14.32 -8.20
C SER A 262 7.67 -15.01 -7.84
N PRO A 263 7.63 -15.84 -6.77
CA PRO A 263 6.40 -16.47 -6.30
C PRO A 263 5.32 -15.45 -5.92
N ASP A 264 5.73 -14.37 -5.26
CA ASP A 264 4.86 -13.27 -4.82
C ASP A 264 4.20 -12.56 -6.00
N LEU A 265 4.97 -12.25 -7.05
CA LEU A 265 4.42 -11.59 -8.25
C LEU A 265 3.52 -12.54 -9.06
N ASN A 266 3.81 -13.84 -9.06
CA ASN A 266 2.93 -14.84 -9.65
C ASN A 266 1.62 -14.95 -8.83
N PHE A 267 1.70 -14.92 -7.50
CA PHE A 267 0.54 -14.91 -6.60
C PHE A 267 -0.31 -13.64 -6.78
N ALA A 268 0.31 -12.46 -6.92
CA ALA A 268 -0.37 -11.20 -7.21
C ALA A 268 -1.21 -11.27 -8.49
N GLN A 269 -0.62 -11.79 -9.58
CA GLN A 269 -1.31 -11.96 -10.87
C GLN A 269 -2.45 -12.98 -10.81
N MET A 270 -2.24 -14.10 -10.10
CA MET A 270 -3.29 -15.10 -9.89
C MET A 270 -4.44 -14.58 -9.01
N THR A 271 -4.11 -13.79 -7.98
CA THR A 271 -5.07 -13.10 -7.11
C THR A 271 -5.97 -12.17 -7.92
N LEU A 272 -5.38 -11.32 -8.77
CA LEU A 272 -6.15 -10.44 -9.64
C LEU A 272 -7.06 -11.24 -10.59
N GLY A 273 -6.57 -12.32 -11.19
CA GLY A 273 -7.37 -13.17 -12.08
C GLY A 273 -8.58 -13.81 -11.40
N LEU A 274 -8.38 -14.41 -10.21
CA LEU A 274 -9.48 -15.01 -9.45
C LEU A 274 -10.47 -13.96 -8.93
N VAL A 275 -9.98 -12.81 -8.47
CA VAL A 275 -10.84 -11.69 -8.04
C VAL A 275 -11.65 -11.15 -9.21
N ALA A 276 -11.07 -11.05 -10.41
CA ALA A 276 -11.80 -10.66 -11.61
C ALA A 276 -12.93 -11.64 -11.94
N GLN A 277 -12.73 -12.96 -11.77
CA GLN A 277 -13.82 -13.95 -11.91
C GLN A 277 -14.90 -13.81 -10.82
N GLY A 278 -14.51 -13.56 -9.57
CA GLY A 278 -15.46 -13.32 -8.47
C GLY A 278 -16.30 -12.07 -8.71
N ALA A 279 -15.64 -10.98 -9.11
CA ALA A 279 -16.27 -9.73 -9.52
C ALA A 279 -17.22 -9.91 -10.71
N GLY A 280 -16.79 -10.62 -11.75
CA GLY A 280 -17.59 -10.89 -12.94
C GLY A 280 -18.85 -11.69 -12.61
N TYR A 281 -18.72 -12.71 -11.76
CA TYR A 281 -19.85 -13.50 -11.28
C TYR A 281 -20.85 -12.65 -10.48
N LYS A 282 -20.36 -11.87 -9.50
CA LYS A 282 -21.21 -11.00 -8.66
C LYS A 282 -21.89 -9.88 -9.45
N SER A 283 -21.27 -9.40 -10.53
CA SER A 283 -21.88 -8.41 -11.43
C SER A 283 -22.99 -9.01 -12.29
N SER A 284 -22.83 -10.27 -12.72
CA SER A 284 -23.69 -10.88 -13.74
C SER A 284 -24.84 -11.73 -13.17
N ARG A 285 -24.73 -12.18 -11.91
CA ARG A 285 -25.68 -13.13 -11.31
C ARG A 285 -26.01 -12.75 -9.87
N ARG A 286 -27.21 -13.15 -9.45
CA ARG A 286 -27.64 -13.10 -8.05
C ARG A 286 -27.50 -14.49 -7.45
N GLY A 287 -26.73 -14.62 -6.37
CA GLY A 287 -26.54 -15.88 -5.66
C GLY A 287 -25.15 -16.01 -5.06
N ALA A 288 -24.94 -17.07 -4.30
CA ALA A 288 -23.63 -17.38 -3.74
C ALA A 288 -22.61 -17.70 -4.85
N VAL A 289 -21.36 -17.34 -4.60
CA VAL A 289 -20.22 -17.67 -5.47
C VAL A 289 -20.05 -19.20 -5.57
N PRO A 290 -19.80 -19.77 -6.78
CA PRO A 290 -19.68 -21.21 -6.98
C PRO A 290 -18.57 -21.83 -6.13
N MET A 291 -18.78 -23.06 -5.65
CA MET A 291 -17.83 -23.72 -4.75
C MET A 291 -16.46 -23.94 -5.40
N GLU A 292 -16.42 -24.15 -6.71
CA GLU A 292 -15.20 -24.33 -7.48
C GLU A 292 -14.31 -23.08 -7.39
N LEU A 293 -14.89 -21.88 -7.56
CA LEU A 293 -14.15 -20.62 -7.45
C LEU A 293 -13.71 -20.35 -6.02
N ARG A 294 -14.59 -20.62 -5.03
CA ARG A 294 -14.24 -20.50 -3.61
C ARG A 294 -13.08 -21.40 -3.24
N ASN A 295 -13.10 -22.65 -3.70
CA ASN A 295 -12.05 -23.63 -3.42
C ASN A 295 -10.74 -23.26 -4.12
N ALA A 296 -10.79 -22.75 -5.35
CA ALA A 296 -9.61 -22.26 -6.05
C ALA A 296 -8.94 -21.09 -5.29
N TRP A 297 -9.73 -20.12 -4.84
CA TRP A 297 -9.25 -19.03 -3.99
C TRP A 297 -8.64 -19.51 -2.68
N ILE A 298 -9.37 -20.35 -1.93
CA ILE A 298 -8.89 -20.92 -0.66
C ILE A 298 -7.58 -21.68 -0.86
N SER A 299 -7.46 -22.47 -1.93
CA SER A 299 -6.26 -23.23 -2.23
C SER A 299 -5.07 -22.32 -2.49
N VAL A 300 -5.24 -21.28 -3.33
CA VAL A 300 -4.17 -20.34 -3.70
C VAL A 300 -3.71 -19.55 -2.47
N VAL A 301 -4.63 -19.03 -1.66
CA VAL A 301 -4.29 -18.28 -0.43
C VAL A 301 -3.58 -19.19 0.59
N ARG A 302 -4.10 -20.40 0.85
CA ARG A 302 -3.49 -21.32 1.82
C ARG A 302 -2.11 -21.82 1.39
N GLN A 303 -1.93 -22.04 0.08
CA GLN A 303 -0.63 -22.41 -0.45
C GLN A 303 0.37 -21.27 -0.23
N TYR A 304 0.01 -20.05 -0.62
CA TYR A 304 0.86 -18.89 -0.48
C TYR A 304 1.23 -18.60 0.98
N GLN A 305 0.25 -18.67 1.89
CA GLN A 305 0.47 -18.51 3.33
C GLN A 305 1.43 -19.56 3.90
N ARG A 306 1.36 -20.81 3.42
CA ARG A 306 2.27 -21.88 3.87
C ARG A 306 3.69 -21.66 3.38
N GLU A 307 3.84 -21.20 2.14
CA GLU A 307 5.14 -21.00 1.50
C GLU A 307 5.83 -19.71 1.96
N ASN A 308 5.07 -18.71 2.45
CA ASN A 308 5.58 -17.38 2.82
C ASN A 308 5.13 -16.97 4.24
N SER A 309 5.18 -17.87 5.22
CA SER A 309 4.64 -17.62 6.56
C SER A 309 5.23 -16.38 7.23
N GLU A 310 6.54 -16.15 7.07
CA GLU A 310 7.24 -14.97 7.62
C GLU A 310 6.65 -13.65 7.11
N PHE A 311 6.27 -13.57 5.83
CA PHE A 311 5.64 -12.38 5.27
C PHE A 311 4.30 -12.06 5.95
N PHE A 312 3.53 -13.08 6.33
CA PHE A 312 2.26 -12.90 7.04
C PHE A 312 2.44 -12.53 8.52
N GLU A 313 3.59 -12.86 9.11
CA GLU A 313 3.94 -12.47 10.47
C GLU A 313 4.43 -11.01 10.52
N ASP A 314 5.24 -10.61 9.55
CA ASP A 314 5.81 -9.26 9.46
C ASP A 314 4.81 -8.21 8.97
N GLU A 315 3.90 -8.58 8.06
CA GLU A 315 3.02 -7.65 7.35
C GLU A 315 1.55 -7.93 7.66
N GLU A 316 1.08 -7.45 8.81
CA GLU A 316 -0.27 -7.71 9.33
C GLU A 316 -1.40 -7.33 8.33
N TYR A 317 -1.19 -6.27 7.53
CA TYR A 317 -2.16 -5.81 6.53
C TYR A 317 -2.51 -6.88 5.49
N VAL A 318 -1.61 -7.84 5.22
CA VAL A 318 -1.80 -8.90 4.21
C VAL A 318 -2.96 -9.80 4.62
N SER A 319 -2.99 -10.22 5.89
CA SER A 319 -4.05 -11.05 6.44
C SER A 319 -5.40 -10.33 6.46
N ASP A 320 -5.39 -9.04 6.82
CA ASP A 320 -6.58 -8.19 6.81
C ASP A 320 -7.14 -8.05 5.39
N ALA A 321 -6.28 -7.69 4.43
CA ALA A 321 -6.67 -7.51 3.04
C ALA A 321 -7.22 -8.80 2.43
N LEU A 322 -6.53 -9.94 2.61
CA LEU A 322 -6.99 -11.22 2.08
C LEU A 322 -8.31 -11.66 2.70
N THR A 323 -8.55 -11.36 3.98
CA THR A 323 -9.83 -11.62 4.65
C THR A 323 -10.95 -10.76 4.07
N ILE A 324 -10.69 -9.47 3.85
CA ILE A 324 -11.63 -8.54 3.20
C ILE A 324 -11.95 -8.99 1.77
N ILE A 325 -10.93 -9.31 0.97
CA ILE A 325 -11.07 -9.81 -0.41
C ILE A 325 -11.88 -11.12 -0.44
N SER A 326 -11.60 -12.04 0.48
CA SER A 326 -12.32 -13.31 0.64
C SER A 326 -13.82 -13.10 0.86
N SER A 327 -14.18 -12.11 1.68
CA SER A 327 -15.56 -11.73 1.93
C SER A 327 -16.21 -11.05 0.72
N ILE A 328 -15.52 -10.08 0.12
CA ILE A 328 -16.05 -9.26 -0.98
C ILE A 328 -16.31 -10.08 -2.23
N TYR A 329 -15.40 -10.96 -2.64
CA TYR A 329 -15.48 -11.61 -3.96
C TYR A 329 -15.85 -13.08 -3.93
N PHE A 330 -15.71 -13.75 -2.77
CA PHE A 330 -15.82 -15.21 -2.69
C PHE A 330 -16.84 -15.72 -1.65
N ASP A 331 -17.59 -14.84 -0.98
CA ASP A 331 -18.56 -15.21 0.06
C ASP A 331 -17.94 -16.13 1.13
N ILE A 332 -16.69 -15.83 1.51
CA ILE A 332 -15.98 -16.52 2.59
C ILE A 332 -15.99 -15.60 3.79
N ALA A 333 -16.70 -16.03 4.83
CA ALA A 333 -16.78 -15.29 6.08
C ALA A 333 -15.40 -15.25 6.77
N PRO A 334 -15.07 -14.13 7.46
CA PRO A 334 -13.85 -14.06 8.25
C PRO A 334 -13.81 -15.15 9.32
N PRO A 335 -12.63 -15.65 9.70
CA PRO A 335 -12.49 -16.57 10.82
C PRO A 335 -13.10 -15.97 12.08
N ARG A 336 -13.94 -16.72 12.79
CA ARG A 336 -14.44 -16.27 14.10
C ARG A 336 -13.26 -16.20 15.07
N GLY A 337 -12.87 -15.00 15.47
CA GLY A 337 -11.77 -14.80 16.42
C GLY A 337 -12.06 -15.52 17.76
N GLN A 338 -11.06 -16.23 18.28
CA GLN A 338 -11.13 -16.96 19.55
C GLN A 338 -11.26 -16.03 20.78
N GLY A 339 -11.13 -14.71 20.59
CA GLY A 339 -11.08 -13.68 21.64
C GLY A 339 -12.43 -13.28 22.26
N ASN A 340 -13.57 -13.64 21.66
CA ASN A 340 -14.90 -13.26 22.18
C ASN A 340 -15.56 -14.34 23.04
N MET A 341 -14.88 -15.45 23.35
CA MET A 341 -15.45 -16.53 24.16
C MET A 341 -15.97 -16.04 25.53
N LEU A 342 -15.21 -15.20 26.24
CA LEU A 342 -15.62 -14.70 27.56
C LEU A 342 -16.77 -13.71 27.47
N GLN A 343 -16.74 -12.82 26.47
CA GLN A 343 -17.79 -11.81 26.26
C GLN A 343 -19.10 -12.43 25.77
N ASP A 344 -19.01 -13.41 24.87
CA ASP A 344 -20.15 -14.20 24.41
C ASP A 344 -20.71 -15.04 25.56
N MET A 345 -19.86 -15.63 26.39
CA MET A 345 -20.29 -16.39 27.57
C MET A 345 -20.92 -15.49 28.64
N MET A 346 -20.39 -14.28 28.89
CA MET A 346 -21.01 -13.28 29.77
C MET A 346 -22.36 -12.80 29.22
N SER A 347 -22.48 -12.57 27.90
CA SER A 347 -23.76 -12.21 27.28
C SER A 347 -24.81 -13.32 27.38
N SER A 348 -24.36 -14.59 27.31
CA SER A 348 -25.19 -15.78 27.47
C SER A 348 -25.56 -16.06 28.93
N LEU A 349 -24.71 -15.69 29.90
CA LEU A 349 -24.98 -15.89 31.33
C LEU A 349 -25.89 -14.80 31.91
N PHE A 350 -25.80 -13.58 31.39
CA PHE A 350 -26.55 -12.41 31.88
C PHE A 350 -27.85 -12.13 31.13
N GLY A 351 -28.37 -13.11 30.35
CA GLY A 351 -29.74 -13.08 29.85
C GLY A 351 -30.03 -11.99 28.81
N GLY A 352 -29.03 -11.59 28.03
CA GLY A 352 -29.22 -10.63 26.94
C GLY A 352 -29.88 -11.28 25.74
N GLY A 353 -31.17 -10.99 25.51
CA GLY A 353 -31.87 -11.35 24.28
C GLY A 353 -31.05 -10.94 23.05
N GLY A 354 -30.93 -11.85 22.09
CA GLY A 354 -30.06 -11.75 20.92
C GLY A 354 -30.28 -10.48 20.11
N GLN A 355 -29.57 -9.42 20.48
CA GLN A 355 -29.32 -8.29 19.61
C GLN A 355 -28.21 -8.73 18.68
N GLN A 356 -28.53 -8.96 17.40
CA GLN A 356 -27.55 -9.17 16.34
C GLN A 356 -26.54 -8.03 16.43
N SER A 357 -25.36 -8.33 16.98
CA SER A 357 -24.20 -7.48 16.82
C SER A 357 -23.97 -7.35 15.32
N LYS A 358 -24.03 -6.12 14.80
CA LYS A 358 -23.54 -5.85 13.44
C LYS A 358 -22.14 -6.45 13.37
N PRO A 359 -21.84 -7.30 12.37
CA PRO A 359 -20.49 -7.84 12.25
C PRO A 359 -19.53 -6.66 12.18
N ALA A 360 -18.53 -6.65 13.07
CA ALA A 360 -17.47 -5.65 13.01
C ALA A 360 -16.84 -5.74 11.62
N THR A 361 -16.94 -4.66 10.84
CA THR A 361 -16.23 -4.55 9.57
C THR A 361 -14.74 -4.52 9.89
N LEU A 362 -13.99 -5.52 9.42
CA LEU A 362 -12.54 -5.54 9.58
C LEU A 362 -11.96 -4.30 8.89
N ALA A 363 -11.30 -3.43 9.66
CA ALA A 363 -10.65 -2.25 9.11
C ALA A 363 -9.30 -2.67 8.49
N LEU A 364 -9.06 -2.30 7.25
CA LEU A 364 -7.78 -2.56 6.60
C LEU A 364 -6.70 -1.66 7.20
N LYS A 365 -5.65 -2.27 7.75
CA LYS A 365 -4.45 -1.55 8.17
C LYS A 365 -3.64 -1.11 6.95
N SER A 366 -3.00 0.05 7.03
CA SER A 366 -2.03 0.46 6.01
C SER A 366 -0.81 -0.45 6.07
N ALA A 367 -0.22 -0.76 4.90
CA ALA A 367 1.09 -1.37 4.86
C ALA A 367 2.10 -0.44 5.56
N GLY A 368 2.92 -1.01 6.45
CA GLY A 368 3.96 -0.28 7.18
C GLY A 368 5.18 -0.01 6.30
N VAL A 369 6.29 0.47 6.87
CA VAL A 369 7.57 0.47 6.16
C VAL A 369 8.02 -1.00 6.01
N PRO A 370 8.33 -1.48 4.79
CA PRO A 370 8.73 -2.86 4.59
C PRO A 370 10.01 -3.17 5.36
N SER A 371 10.01 -4.30 6.08
CA SER A 371 11.18 -4.77 6.83
C SER A 371 12.34 -5.06 5.87
N LEU A 372 13.55 -4.69 6.27
CA LEU A 372 14.73 -5.03 5.47
C LEU A 372 14.94 -6.56 5.51
N PRO A 373 15.23 -7.20 4.37
CA PRO A 373 15.54 -8.62 4.32
C PRO A 373 16.68 -8.98 5.25
N LYS A 374 16.58 -10.15 5.88
CA LYS A 374 17.68 -10.74 6.66
C LYS A 374 18.90 -10.90 5.76
N VAL A 375 20.06 -10.51 6.30
CA VAL A 375 21.35 -10.61 5.63
C VAL A 375 21.71 -12.08 5.45
N GLU A 376 21.96 -12.49 4.20
CA GLU A 376 22.50 -13.81 3.90
C GLU A 376 24.04 -13.74 4.00
N GLN A 377 24.58 -14.08 5.18
CA GLN A 377 26.02 -14.13 5.37
C GLN A 377 26.60 -15.22 4.48
N ALA A 378 27.65 -14.89 3.71
CA ALA A 378 28.40 -15.88 2.98
C ALA A 378 28.88 -16.96 3.96
N VAL A 379 28.48 -18.21 3.71
CA VAL A 379 29.03 -19.37 4.42
C VAL A 379 30.54 -19.34 4.16
N VAL A 380 31.33 -18.95 5.16
CA VAL A 380 32.78 -19.10 5.09
C VAL A 380 33.02 -20.60 4.96
N PRO A 381 33.60 -21.11 3.86
CA PRO A 381 33.95 -22.52 3.81
C PRO A 381 34.89 -22.77 4.98
N ALA A 382 34.51 -23.68 5.88
CA ALA A 382 35.38 -24.11 6.95
C ALA A 382 36.75 -24.43 6.34
N ALA A 383 37.81 -23.83 6.89
CA ALA A 383 39.17 -24.09 6.44
C ALA A 383 39.36 -25.61 6.34
N PRO A 384 39.99 -26.13 5.26
CA PRO A 384 40.18 -27.57 5.12
C PRO A 384 40.85 -28.06 6.39
N ALA A 385 40.21 -29.01 7.07
CA ALA A 385 40.77 -29.63 8.27
C ALA A 385 42.19 -30.10 7.92
N ALA A 386 43.17 -29.67 8.71
CA ALA A 386 44.55 -30.09 8.55
C ALA A 386 44.59 -31.63 8.45
N PRO A 387 45.37 -32.20 7.52
CA PRO A 387 45.41 -33.64 7.35
C PRO A 387 45.77 -34.28 8.69
N ILE A 388 44.90 -35.16 9.17
CA ILE A 388 45.18 -36.01 10.33
C ILE A 388 46.43 -36.81 9.96
N ALA A 389 47.56 -36.51 10.60
CA ALA A 389 48.74 -37.33 10.51
C ALA A 389 48.37 -38.70 11.06
N VAL A 390 48.18 -39.67 10.16
CA VAL A 390 48.03 -41.07 10.53
C VAL A 390 49.34 -41.50 11.16
N ALA A 391 49.34 -41.65 12.48
CA ALA A 391 50.47 -42.22 13.20
C ALA A 391 50.75 -43.61 12.62
N ALA A 392 52.00 -43.84 12.21
CA ALA A 392 52.44 -45.14 11.73
C ALA A 392 52.16 -46.22 12.78
N PRO A 393 51.73 -47.43 12.36
CA PRO A 393 51.54 -48.53 13.30
C PRO A 393 52.88 -48.88 13.96
N ALA A 394 52.86 -48.99 15.29
CA ALA A 394 54.01 -49.42 16.07
C ALA A 394 54.48 -50.81 15.60
N ALA A 395 55.80 -50.94 15.43
CA ALA A 395 56.43 -52.22 15.13
C ALA A 395 56.15 -53.24 16.25
N PRO A 396 55.96 -54.53 15.92
CA PRO A 396 55.79 -55.57 16.92
C PRO A 396 57.05 -55.68 17.79
N LEU A 397 56.85 -55.81 19.10
CA LEU A 397 57.91 -56.07 20.07
C LEU A 397 58.35 -57.52 19.93
N ASP A 398 59.64 -57.74 19.72
CA ASP A 398 60.28 -59.06 19.72
C ASP A 398 60.23 -59.66 21.14
N GLU A 399 59.60 -60.83 21.28
CA GLU A 399 59.66 -61.66 22.48
C GLU A 399 60.97 -62.45 22.49
N GLU A 400 62.08 -61.81 22.83
CA GLU A 400 63.35 -62.50 23.15
C GLU A 400 64.22 -61.63 24.07
N GLU A 401 63.83 -61.49 25.34
CA GLU A 401 64.74 -61.19 26.46
C GLU A 401 64.01 -61.43 27.80
N LEU A 402 63.86 -62.72 28.13
CA LEU A 402 63.69 -63.22 29.50
C LEU A 402 64.72 -64.33 29.69
N ASP A 403 65.89 -63.94 30.16
CA ASP A 403 66.74 -64.69 31.10
C ASP A 403 67.59 -63.71 31.93
#